data_AF-A0A9Q0UR37-F1
#
_entry.id   AF-A0A9Q0UR37-F1
#
_cell.length_a   1.000
_cell.length_b   1.000
_cell.length_c   1.000
_cell.angle_alpha   90.00
_cell.angle_beta   90.00
_cell.angle_gamma   90.00
#
_symmetry.space_group_name_H-M   'P 1'
#
loop_
_entity.id
_entity.type
_entity.pdbx_description
1 polymer ?
#
loop_
_entity_poly.entity_id
_entity_poly.type
_entity_poly.pdbx_seq_one_letter_code
_entity_poly.pdbx_strand_id
1 'polypeptide(L)'
;MEPKSFQYFCFLLVIFTILQLSDKVSSKNNGCNGSIAECNEEYEFLMPSDISKRFLEEKKKYISPGALKPNKPVCNGGASGQSYSSSCLPPPSNPHSRGCSKYYRCRSDN
;
A
#
# COMPACT_ATOMS: atom_id res chain seq x y z
N MET A 1 -8.43 -33.54 -37.76
CA MET A 1 -7.55 -33.32 -36.59
C MET A 1 -8.18 -34.06 -35.42
N GLU A 2 -7.63 -35.21 -35.03
CA GLU A 2 -8.22 -36.06 -33.98
C GLU A 2 -8.26 -35.32 -32.63
N PRO A 3 -9.38 -35.35 -31.87
CA PRO A 3 -9.55 -34.56 -30.64
C PRO A 3 -8.48 -34.88 -29.57
N LYS A 4 -7.94 -36.10 -29.59
CA LYS A 4 -6.88 -36.54 -28.68
C LYS A 4 -5.54 -35.86 -28.97
N SER A 5 -5.26 -35.53 -30.23
CA SER A 5 -4.01 -34.87 -30.63
C SER A 5 -3.94 -33.42 -30.12
N PHE A 6 -5.07 -32.73 -30.06
CA PHE A 6 -5.15 -31.37 -29.54
C PHE A 6 -4.90 -31.33 -28.03
N GLN A 7 -5.44 -32.32 -27.30
CA GLN A 7 -5.25 -32.42 -25.86
C GLN A 7 -3.78 -32.65 -25.48
N TYR A 8 -3.05 -33.52 -26.19
CA TYR A 8 -1.60 -33.72 -25.98
C TYR A 8 -0.79 -32.46 -26.28
N PHE A 9 -1.15 -31.73 -27.34
CA PHE A 9 -0.47 -30.48 -27.69
C PHE A 9 -0.64 -29.42 -26.59
N CYS A 10 -1.86 -29.27 -26.04
CA CYS A 10 -2.10 -28.39 -24.89
C CYS A 10 -1.29 -28.81 -23.66
N PHE A 11 -1.21 -30.11 -23.35
CA PHE A 11 -0.40 -30.60 -22.24
C PHE A 11 1.10 -30.30 -22.43
N LEU A 12 1.64 -30.47 -23.64
CA LEU A 12 3.03 -30.15 -23.95
C LEU A 12 3.32 -28.64 -23.83
N LEU A 13 2.41 -27.78 -24.27
CA LEU A 13 2.54 -26.33 -24.09
C LEU A 13 2.55 -25.94 -22.62
N VAL A 14 1.68 -26.53 -21.80
CA VAL A 14 1.65 -26.27 -20.35
C VAL A 14 2.95 -26.73 -19.68
N ILE A 15 3.43 -27.93 -19.99
CA ILE A 15 4.71 -28.44 -19.46
C ILE A 15 5.88 -27.53 -19.88
N PHE A 16 5.90 -27.08 -21.14
CA PHE A 16 6.92 -26.15 -21.62
C PHE A 16 6.88 -24.81 -20.86
N THR A 17 5.70 -24.25 -20.60
CA THR A 17 5.58 -23.03 -19.79
C THR A 17 6.03 -23.22 -18.33
N ILE A 18 5.80 -24.39 -17.74
CA ILE A 18 6.25 -24.71 -16.37
C ILE A 18 7.78 -24.85 -16.33
N LEU A 19 8.39 -25.47 -17.35
CA LEU A 19 9.85 -25.57 -17.48
C LEU A 19 10.51 -24.20 -17.59
N GLN A 20 9.94 -23.28 -18.37
CA GLN A 20 10.45 -21.90 -18.51
C GLN A 20 10.29 -21.05 -17.22
N LEU A 21 9.44 -21.46 -16.28
CA LEU A 21 9.19 -20.72 -15.03
C LEU A 21 10.27 -20.99 -13.96
N SER A 22 11.01 -22.10 -14.06
CA SER A 22 12.03 -22.47 -13.08
C SER A 22 13.35 -21.69 -13.24
N ASP A 23 13.65 -21.16 -14.43
CA ASP A 23 14.91 -20.46 -14.71
C ASP A 23 14.91 -18.97 -14.30
N LYS A 24 13.80 -18.45 -13.76
CA LYS A 24 13.63 -17.03 -13.40
C LYS A 24 13.39 -16.79 -11.90
N VAL A 25 13.69 -17.76 -11.04
CA VAL A 25 13.80 -17.55 -9.59
C VAL A 25 15.21 -17.91 -9.14
N SER A 26 16.20 -17.22 -9.69
CA SER A 26 17.51 -17.10 -9.06
C SER A 26 17.60 -15.69 -8.50
N SER A 27 17.00 -15.49 -7.31
CA SER A 27 17.48 -14.42 -6.45
C SER A 27 18.93 -14.78 -6.12
N LYS A 28 19.87 -14.19 -6.86
CA LYS A 28 21.30 -14.26 -6.59
C LYS A 28 21.57 -13.54 -5.26
N ASN A 29 21.22 -14.18 -4.14
CA ASN A 29 21.83 -13.86 -2.85
C ASN A 29 23.16 -14.63 -2.71
N ASN A 30 24.00 -14.53 -3.74
CA ASN A 30 25.39 -14.98 -3.65
C ASN A 30 26.25 -13.75 -3.36
N GLY A 31 26.51 -13.50 -2.07
CA GLY A 31 27.62 -12.67 -1.60
C GLY A 31 27.84 -11.35 -2.36
N CYS A 32 26.84 -10.47 -2.39
CA CYS A 32 27.07 -9.12 -2.88
C CYS A 32 27.83 -8.31 -1.82
N ASN A 33 29.00 -7.81 -2.18
CA ASN A 33 29.88 -7.03 -1.29
C ASN A 33 29.86 -5.55 -1.70
N GLY A 34 28.66 -4.99 -1.85
CA GLY A 34 28.39 -3.62 -2.31
C GLY A 34 27.32 -2.95 -1.47
N SER A 35 26.94 -1.72 -1.84
CA SER A 35 25.85 -1.02 -1.14
C SER A 35 24.51 -1.69 -1.42
N ILE A 36 23.53 -1.52 -0.53
CA ILE A 36 22.20 -2.13 -0.69
C ILE A 36 21.51 -1.70 -2.01
N ALA A 37 21.85 -0.53 -2.54
CA ALA A 37 21.36 -0.04 -3.83
C ALA A 37 21.95 -0.82 -5.02
N GLU A 38 23.24 -1.18 -4.96
CA GLU A 38 23.92 -1.95 -6.03
C GLU A 38 23.55 -3.42 -6.01
N CYS A 39 23.36 -4.00 -4.82
CA CYS A 39 23.03 -5.40 -4.66
C CYS A 39 21.56 -5.72 -4.97
N ASN A 40 20.71 -4.71 -5.01
CA ASN A 40 19.26 -4.86 -4.98
C ASN A 40 18.58 -4.04 -6.10
N GLU A 41 19.27 -3.84 -7.22
CA GLU A 41 18.81 -3.05 -8.37
C GLU A 41 17.45 -3.55 -8.90
N GLU A 42 17.25 -4.87 -8.98
CA GLU A 42 15.98 -5.46 -9.41
C GLU A 42 14.82 -5.22 -8.41
N TYR A 43 15.12 -5.12 -7.11
CA TYR A 43 14.10 -4.90 -6.08
C TYR A 43 13.69 -3.43 -5.92
N GLU A 44 14.53 -2.47 -6.33
CA GLU A 44 14.15 -1.05 -6.35
C GLU A 44 12.96 -0.83 -7.27
N PHE A 45 12.92 -1.50 -8.43
CA PHE A 45 11.78 -1.49 -9.34
C PHE A 45 10.54 -2.22 -8.78
N LEU A 46 10.74 -3.14 -7.83
CA LEU A 46 9.66 -3.86 -7.15
C LEU A 46 9.12 -3.14 -5.92
N MET A 47 9.77 -2.07 -5.45
CA MET A 47 9.24 -1.26 -4.37
C MET A 47 8.19 -0.27 -4.93
N PRO A 48 6.90 -0.46 -4.65
CA PRO A 48 5.88 0.45 -5.11
C PRO A 48 6.09 1.82 -4.45
N SER A 49 5.89 2.90 -5.22
CA SER A 49 5.91 4.27 -4.69
C SER A 49 4.98 4.42 -3.48
N ASP A 50 5.32 5.27 -2.50
CA ASP A 50 4.43 5.52 -1.35
C ASP A 50 3.03 6.02 -1.76
N ILE A 51 2.91 6.56 -2.97
CA ILE A 51 1.64 6.90 -3.60
C ILE A 51 0.79 5.64 -3.84
N SER A 52 1.38 4.53 -4.26
CA SER A 52 0.69 3.24 -4.44
C SER A 52 0.25 2.60 -3.11
N LYS A 53 0.90 2.94 -1.99
CA LYS A 53 0.46 2.51 -0.65
C LYS A 53 -0.74 3.29 -0.12
N ARG A 54 -1.08 4.45 -0.72
CA ARG A 54 -2.36 5.11 -0.48
C ARG A 54 -3.44 4.31 -1.20
N PHE A 55 -3.83 3.19 -0.60
CA PHE A 55 -5.09 2.55 -0.93
C PHE A 55 -6.18 3.55 -0.55
N LEU A 56 -6.82 4.19 -1.54
CA LEU A 56 -8.11 4.83 -1.33
C LEU A 56 -9.06 3.70 -0.97
N GLU A 57 -9.13 3.39 0.33
CA GLU A 57 -10.10 2.47 0.88
C GLU A 57 -11.45 2.86 0.26
N GLU A 58 -12.03 1.98 -0.57
CA GLU A 58 -13.40 2.11 -1.04
C GLU A 58 -14.37 1.87 0.12
N LYS A 59 -14.14 2.55 1.24
CA LYS A 59 -15.10 2.71 2.33
C LYS A 59 -16.32 3.37 1.71
N LYS A 60 -17.33 2.54 1.45
CA LYS A 60 -18.71 2.89 1.04
C LYS A 60 -18.90 4.40 0.86
N LYS A 61 -18.85 4.87 -0.39
CA LYS A 61 -18.99 6.27 -0.83
C LYS A 61 -20.42 6.81 -0.60
N TYR A 62 -21.00 6.62 0.58
CA TYR A 62 -22.14 7.42 0.96
C TYR A 62 -21.58 8.77 1.39
N ILE A 63 -21.83 9.78 0.56
CA ILE A 63 -21.79 11.16 1.01
C ILE A 63 -22.67 11.20 2.26
N SER A 64 -22.11 11.62 3.39
CA SER A 64 -22.86 11.60 4.65
C SER A 64 -24.16 12.38 4.48
N PRO A 65 -25.31 11.94 5.06
CA PRO A 65 -26.59 12.63 4.87
C PRO A 65 -26.59 14.12 5.28
N GLY A 66 -25.61 14.56 6.08
CA GLY A 66 -25.36 15.96 6.37
C GLY A 66 -24.82 16.74 5.17
N ALA A 67 -23.96 16.13 4.35
CA ALA A 67 -23.37 16.75 3.17
C ALA A 67 -24.34 16.91 1.99
N LEU A 68 -25.49 16.21 1.99
CA LEU A 68 -26.56 16.40 1.00
C LEU A 68 -27.51 17.57 1.33
N LYS A 69 -27.26 18.30 2.43
CA LYS A 69 -28.08 19.45 2.85
C LYS A 69 -27.34 20.74 2.53
N PRO A 70 -27.61 21.42 1.40
CA PRO A 70 -26.80 22.54 0.91
C PRO A 70 -26.74 23.73 1.89
N ASN A 71 -27.80 23.94 2.67
CA ASN A 71 -27.91 25.06 3.60
C ASN A 71 -27.54 24.69 5.05
N LYS A 72 -27.00 23.49 5.31
CA LYS A 72 -26.63 23.07 6.67
C LYS A 72 -25.16 22.68 6.74
N PRO A 73 -24.47 23.05 7.83
CA PRO A 73 -23.11 22.58 8.06
C PRO A 73 -23.09 21.05 8.23
N VAL A 74 -21.93 20.44 7.94
CA VAL A 74 -21.71 18.98 8.02
C VAL A 74 -21.96 18.42 9.43
N CYS A 75 -21.86 19.27 10.44
CA CYS A 75 -22.01 18.95 11.86
C CYS A 75 -22.58 20.16 12.61
N ASN A 76 -23.07 19.96 13.84
CA ASN A 76 -23.62 21.03 14.70
C ASN A 76 -22.51 21.89 15.34
N GLY A 77 -21.52 22.30 14.53
CA GLY A 77 -20.15 22.54 14.95
C GLY A 77 -19.80 23.93 15.50
N GLY A 78 -20.76 24.72 15.96
CA GLY A 78 -20.48 26.01 16.61
C GLY A 78 -21.09 27.22 15.91
N ALA A 79 -20.77 28.40 16.43
CA ALA A 79 -21.28 29.67 15.94
C ALA A 79 -20.72 30.01 14.54
N SER A 80 -21.42 30.89 13.81
CA SER A 80 -20.93 31.40 12.53
C SER A 80 -19.51 31.99 12.68
N GLY A 81 -18.59 31.55 11.82
CA GLY A 81 -17.17 31.96 11.86
C GLY A 81 -16.24 31.08 12.71
N GLN A 82 -16.75 30.08 13.44
CA GLN A 82 -15.91 29.11 14.15
C GLN A 82 -15.41 28.01 13.20
N SER A 83 -14.20 27.50 13.46
CA SER A 83 -13.64 26.41 12.64
C SER A 83 -14.30 25.07 12.96
N TYR A 84 -14.47 24.22 11.95
CA TYR A 84 -14.95 22.84 12.13
C TYR A 84 -14.03 21.96 12.98
N SER A 85 -12.74 22.32 13.06
CA SER A 85 -11.76 21.61 13.90
C SER A 85 -12.06 21.70 15.39
N SER A 86 -12.83 22.70 15.83
CA SER A 86 -13.17 22.88 17.24
C SER A 86 -14.28 21.96 17.74
N SER A 87 -15.05 21.34 16.85
CA SER A 87 -16.38 20.82 17.22
C SER A 87 -16.78 19.49 16.60
N CYS A 88 -16.28 19.14 15.42
CA CYS A 88 -16.73 17.91 14.75
C CYS A 88 -15.69 17.15 13.93
N LEU A 89 -14.44 17.63 13.93
CA LEU A 89 -13.32 16.81 13.50
C LEU A 89 -12.82 15.97 14.68
N PRO A 90 -12.38 14.72 14.44
CA PRO A 90 -11.70 13.94 15.47
C PRO A 90 -10.39 14.62 15.88
N PRO A 91 -9.83 14.27 17.06
CA PRO A 91 -8.52 14.77 17.48
C PRO A 91 -7.45 14.46 16.42
N PRO A 92 -6.40 15.30 16.30
CA PRO A 92 -5.37 15.12 15.30
C PRO A 92 -4.67 13.77 15.50
N SER A 93 -4.62 12.97 14.43
CA SER A 93 -3.98 11.65 14.48
C SER A 93 -2.47 11.70 14.73
N ASN A 94 -1.85 12.87 14.50
CA ASN A 94 -0.41 13.07 14.65
C ASN A 94 -0.18 14.24 15.64
N PRO A 95 -0.01 13.96 16.94
CA PRO A 95 0.22 15.01 17.92
C PRO A 95 1.59 15.67 17.70
N HIS A 96 1.70 16.96 18.07
CA HIS A 96 2.96 17.70 17.96
C HIS A 96 4.06 17.10 18.85
N SER A 97 3.69 16.47 19.97
CA SER A 97 4.62 15.72 20.80
C SER A 97 4.90 14.36 20.16
N ARG A 98 6.16 14.15 19.77
CA ARG A 98 6.64 12.80 19.47
C ARG A 98 6.70 12.04 20.80
N GLY A 99 6.22 10.80 20.85
CA GLY A 99 6.11 9.99 22.08
C GLY A 99 7.44 9.65 22.80
N CYS A 100 8.54 10.26 22.39
CA CYS A 100 9.86 10.07 22.95
C CYS A 100 10.42 11.42 23.40
N SER A 101 10.70 11.55 24.69
CA SER A 101 11.20 12.79 25.30
C SER A 101 12.68 13.06 25.03
N LYS A 102 13.47 12.01 24.79
CA LYS A 102 14.92 12.10 24.55
C LYS A 102 15.29 11.29 23.33
N TYR A 103 15.84 11.95 22.31
CA TYR A 103 16.18 11.34 21.01
C TYR A 103 16.92 9.99 21.12
N TYR A 104 17.83 9.87 22.07
CA TYR A 104 18.64 8.66 22.29
C TYR A 104 17.92 7.50 23.01
N ARG A 105 16.65 7.66 23.43
CA ARG A 105 15.90 6.63 24.20
C ARG A 105 14.65 6.11 23.48
N CYS A 106 14.47 6.43 22.20
CA CYS A 106 13.23 6.11 21.48
C CYS A 106 13.18 4.66 20.98
N ARG A 107 14.32 3.96 20.99
CA ARG A 107 14.43 2.54 20.65
C ARG A 107 14.48 1.76 21.96
N SER A 108 13.43 0.99 22.23
CA SER A 108 13.47 -0.05 23.26
C SER A 108 14.11 -1.27 22.62
N ASP A 109 15.35 -1.57 22.97
CA ASP A 109 15.95 -2.85 22.58
C ASP A 109 15.27 -3.93 23.42
N ASN A 110 14.35 -4.68 22.81
CA ASN A 110 13.70 -5.84 23.41
C ASN A 110 14.12 -7.09 22.65
#